data_AF-A0A4Y2CS08-F1
#
_entry.id   AF-A0A4Y2CS08-F1
#
_cell.length_a   1.000
_cell.length_b   1.000
_cell.length_c   1.000
_cell.angle_alpha   90.00
_cell.angle_beta   90.00
_cell.angle_gamma   90.00
#
_symmetry.space_group_name_H-M   'P 1'
#
loop_
_entity.id
_entity.type
_entity.pdbx_description
1 polymer ?
#
loop_
_entity_poly.entity_id
_entity_poly.type
_entity_poly.pdbx_seq_one_letter_code
_entity_poly.pdbx_strand_id
1 'polypeptide(L)'
;MHVPTRVAAMTEFVDRGLCEVLGEHPGELVRTAAPNILCTVLPAHWRSNKTLPVAFKVVILGEVVDGTAVTIKAGNDENYCGEMRNSTAVIKNQIAKFNDLRFVGRSGRGESKQLLSISIYSNTHV
;
A
#
# COMPACT_ATOMS: atom_id res chain seq x y z
N MET A 1 -14.62 4.30 35.78
CA MET A 1 -14.43 3.37 34.66
C MET A 1 -14.34 4.19 33.38
N HIS A 2 -13.15 4.33 32.81
CA HIS A 2 -12.97 5.04 31.54
C HIS A 2 -13.41 4.09 30.42
N VAL A 3 -14.55 4.35 29.80
CA VAL A 3 -15.01 3.61 28.63
C VAL A 3 -14.12 4.05 27.48
N PRO A 4 -13.30 3.17 26.87
CA PRO A 4 -12.47 3.58 25.76
C PRO A 4 -13.38 4.06 24.63
N THR A 5 -13.10 5.26 24.09
CA THR A 5 -13.79 5.77 22.92
C THR A 5 -13.63 4.78 21.77
N ARG A 6 -14.66 4.63 20.91
CA ARG A 6 -14.66 3.68 19.78
C ARG A 6 -13.40 3.77 18.90
N VAL A 7 -12.78 4.95 18.85
CA VAL A 7 -11.52 5.21 18.13
C VAL A 7 -10.30 4.56 18.79
N ALA A 8 -10.20 4.59 20.12
CA ALA A 8 -9.10 3.95 20.86
C ALA A 8 -9.18 2.42 20.75
N ALA A 9 -10.37 1.85 20.92
CA ALA A 9 -10.60 0.41 20.78
C ALA A 9 -10.27 -0.11 19.36
N MET A 10 -10.61 0.68 18.32
CA MET A 10 -10.28 0.33 16.93
C MET A 10 -8.78 0.40 16.64
N THR A 11 -8.08 1.34 17.29
CA THR A 11 -6.62 1.48 17.16
C THR A 11 -5.88 0.30 17.79
N GLU A 12 -6.29 -0.13 19.00
CA GLU A 12 -5.68 -1.30 19.67
C GLU A 12 -5.92 -2.61 18.92
N PHE A 13 -7.08 -2.77 18.28
CA PHE A 13 -7.40 -3.96 17.48
C PHE A 13 -6.51 -4.04 16.23
N VAL A 14 -6.29 -2.91 15.57
CA VAL A 14 -5.40 -2.78 14.40
C VAL A 14 -3.94 -3.02 14.79
N ASP A 15 -3.49 -2.50 15.94
CA ASP A 15 -2.10 -2.69 16.39
C ASP A 15 -1.78 -4.15 16.71
N ARG A 16 -2.74 -4.90 17.30
CA ARG A 16 -2.59 -6.34 17.56
C ARG A 16 -2.52 -7.17 16.28
N GLY A 17 -3.43 -6.95 15.33
CA GLY A 17 -3.41 -7.64 14.04
C GLY A 17 -2.19 -7.28 13.19
N LEU A 18 -1.66 -6.06 13.35
CA LEU A 18 -0.44 -5.62 12.70
C LEU A 18 0.80 -6.34 13.23
N CYS A 19 0.90 -6.58 14.54
CA CYS A 19 2.03 -7.31 15.11
C CYS A 19 2.09 -8.76 14.59
N GLU A 20 0.93 -9.39 14.40
CA GLU A 20 0.79 -10.73 13.81
C GLU A 20 1.23 -10.75 12.33
N VAL A 21 0.68 -9.85 11.51
CA VAL A 21 0.99 -9.77 10.06
C VAL A 21 2.46 -9.41 9.79
N LEU A 22 3.03 -8.47 10.57
CA LEU A 22 4.45 -8.11 10.45
C LEU A 22 5.38 -9.21 10.98
N GLY A 23 4.92 -10.00 11.96
CA GLY A 23 5.65 -11.13 12.51
C GLY A 23 5.81 -12.30 11.53
N GLU A 24 4.80 -12.55 10.70
CA GLU A 24 4.87 -13.61 9.67
C GLU A 24 5.79 -13.26 8.49
N HIS A 25 6.02 -11.96 8.23
CA HIS A 25 6.83 -11.47 7.11
C HIS A 25 7.78 -10.33 7.54
N PRO A 26 8.79 -10.60 8.39
CA PRO A 26 9.63 -9.57 8.98
C PRO A 26 10.38 -8.79 7.89
N GLY A 27 10.15 -7.48 7.84
CA GLY A 27 10.83 -6.54 6.93
C GLY A 27 10.25 -6.46 5.51
N GLU A 28 9.19 -7.23 5.18
CA GLU A 28 8.58 -7.18 3.85
C GLU A 28 7.51 -6.09 3.72
N LEU A 29 6.85 -5.71 4.82
CA LEU A 29 5.74 -4.73 4.87
C LEU A 29 6.07 -3.51 5.74
N VAL A 30 5.50 -2.35 5.38
CA VAL A 30 5.62 -1.07 6.10
C VAL A 30 4.26 -0.39 6.27
N ARG A 31 4.10 0.35 7.37
CA ARG A 31 2.92 1.20 7.60
C ARG A 31 2.87 2.33 6.60
N THR A 32 1.68 2.59 6.07
CA THR A 32 1.41 3.79 5.28
C THR A 32 0.95 4.93 6.18
N ALA A 33 0.65 6.10 5.60
CA ALA A 33 0.03 7.19 6.34
C ALA A 33 -1.42 6.87 6.79
N ALA A 34 -2.07 5.87 6.16
CA ALA A 34 -3.38 5.40 6.58
C ALA A 34 -3.23 4.33 7.69
N PRO A 35 -3.97 4.43 8.80
CA PRO A 35 -3.76 3.60 9.99
C PRO A 35 -4.06 2.11 9.76
N ASN A 36 -4.92 1.80 8.79
CA ASN A 36 -5.40 0.45 8.47
C ASN A 36 -4.78 -0.13 7.19
N ILE A 37 -3.74 0.49 6.62
CA ILE A 37 -3.14 0.06 5.36
C ILE A 37 -1.63 -0.15 5.54
N LEU A 38 -1.18 -1.36 5.20
CA LEU A 38 0.22 -1.71 5.04
C LEU A 38 0.54 -1.93 3.56
N CYS A 39 1.79 -1.75 3.18
CA CYS A 39 2.26 -2.11 1.85
C CYS A 39 3.67 -2.69 1.85
N THR A 40 4.06 -3.35 0.77
CA THR A 40 5.42 -3.86 0.61
C THR A 40 6.45 -2.74 0.63
N VAL A 41 7.57 -2.95 1.34
CA VAL A 41 8.71 -2.04 1.32
C VAL A 41 9.27 -1.96 -0.09
N LEU A 42 9.45 -0.73 -0.61
CA LEU A 42 10.07 -0.53 -1.92
C LEU A 42 11.57 -0.33 -1.79
N PRO A 43 12.37 -0.77 -2.79
CA PRO A 43 13.78 -0.45 -2.85
C PRO A 43 14.01 1.06 -2.86
N ALA A 44 15.04 1.53 -2.16
CA ALA A 44 15.41 2.95 -2.13
C ALA A 44 15.72 3.51 -3.53
N HIS A 45 16.36 2.70 -4.37
CA HIS A 45 16.62 3.01 -5.77
C HIS A 45 16.31 1.77 -6.63
N TRP A 46 15.53 1.96 -7.69
CA TRP A 46 15.21 0.89 -8.63
C TRP A 46 15.30 1.37 -10.07
N ARG A 47 15.66 0.45 -10.97
CA ARG A 47 15.71 0.73 -12.40
C ARG A 47 14.29 0.91 -12.95
N SER A 48 14.07 1.95 -13.75
CA SER A 48 12.78 2.17 -14.40
C SER A 48 12.39 0.98 -15.29
N ASN A 49 11.08 0.70 -15.33
CA ASN A 49 10.43 -0.37 -16.08
C ASN A 49 11.01 -1.79 -15.81
N LYS A 50 11.71 -1.97 -14.69
CA LYS A 50 12.20 -3.27 -14.22
C LYS A 50 11.24 -3.82 -13.17
N THR A 51 10.93 -5.11 -13.27
CA THR A 51 10.20 -5.89 -12.25
C THR A 51 10.81 -5.65 -10.87
N LEU A 52 9.97 -5.42 -9.86
CA LEU A 52 10.42 -5.27 -8.47
C LEU A 52 11.05 -6.58 -7.96
N PRO A 53 12.00 -6.52 -7.01
CA PRO A 53 12.63 -7.72 -6.47
C PRO A 53 11.65 -8.59 -5.69
N VAL A 54 10.59 -7.98 -5.16
CA VAL A 54 9.49 -8.61 -4.44
C VAL A 54 8.17 -8.10 -5.01
N ALA A 55 7.17 -8.97 -5.10
CA ALA A 55 5.84 -8.57 -5.55
C ALA A 55 5.23 -7.55 -4.57
N PHE A 56 4.77 -6.41 -5.10
CA PHE A 56 4.14 -5.39 -4.28
C PHE A 56 2.76 -5.88 -3.79
N LYS A 57 2.51 -5.74 -2.50
CA LYS A 57 1.24 -6.09 -1.85
C LYS A 57 0.73 -4.87 -1.10
N VAL A 58 -0.59 -4.74 -1.02
CA VAL A 58 -1.29 -3.84 -0.10
C VAL A 58 -2.14 -4.72 0.81
N VAL A 59 -2.01 -4.53 2.12
CA VAL A 59 -2.76 -5.28 3.15
C VAL A 59 -3.66 -4.32 3.90
N ILE A 60 -4.93 -4.67 4.03
CA ILE A 60 -5.94 -3.87 4.72
C ILE A 60 -6.25 -4.55 6.07
N LEU A 61 -6.10 -3.80 7.16
CA LEU A 61 -6.31 -4.30 8.52
C LEU A 61 -7.75 -4.13 9.02
N GLY A 62 -8.57 -3.37 8.28
CA GLY A 62 -10.00 -3.19 8.54
C GLY A 62 -10.87 -3.85 7.47
N GLU A 63 -12.19 -3.85 7.63
CA GLU A 63 -13.10 -4.52 6.69
C GLU A 63 -12.96 -3.99 5.25
N VAL A 64 -12.83 -4.89 4.29
CA VAL A 64 -12.87 -4.60 2.86
C VAL A 64 -13.45 -5.80 2.11
N VAL A 65 -14.26 -5.53 1.09
CA VAL A 65 -14.92 -6.59 0.30
C VAL A 65 -13.94 -7.14 -0.74
N ASP A 66 -13.88 -8.46 -0.88
CA ASP A 66 -13.13 -9.12 -1.95
C ASP A 66 -13.61 -8.65 -3.33
N GLY A 67 -12.66 -8.45 -4.25
CA GLY A 67 -12.92 -7.85 -5.56
C GLY A 67 -12.86 -6.32 -5.57
N THR A 68 -12.70 -5.65 -4.41
CA THR A 68 -12.42 -4.20 -4.35
C THR A 68 -11.12 -3.89 -5.09
N ALA A 69 -11.15 -2.90 -5.99
CA ALA A 69 -9.97 -2.52 -6.76
C ALA A 69 -9.06 -1.60 -5.95
N VAL A 70 -7.74 -1.81 -6.06
CA VAL A 70 -6.71 -0.95 -5.47
C VAL A 70 -5.80 -0.47 -6.58
N THR A 71 -5.60 0.84 -6.68
CA THR A 71 -4.68 1.46 -7.63
C THR A 71 -3.57 2.18 -6.89
N ILE A 72 -2.34 2.01 -7.37
CA ILE A 72 -1.16 2.75 -6.93
C ILE A 72 -0.90 3.87 -7.93
N LYS A 73 -0.65 5.06 -7.40
CA LYS A 73 -0.11 6.19 -8.15
C LYS A 73 1.21 6.59 -7.52
N ALA A 74 2.11 7.08 -8.36
CA ALA A 74 3.39 7.61 -7.92
C ALA A 74 3.56 9.02 -8.45
N GLY A 75 4.17 9.90 -7.69
CA GLY A 75 4.44 11.26 -8.12
C GLY A 75 5.45 11.97 -7.22
N ASN A 76 6.00 13.08 -7.69
CA ASN A 76 6.85 13.98 -6.93
C ASN A 76 6.73 15.41 -7.54
N ASP A 77 7.54 16.36 -7.06
CA ASP A 77 7.51 17.74 -7.54
C ASP A 77 7.90 17.91 -9.02
N GLU A 78 8.74 17.04 -9.56
CA GLU A 78 9.18 17.07 -10.96
C GLU A 78 8.21 16.32 -11.90
N ASN A 79 7.56 15.28 -11.38
CA ASN A 79 6.69 14.38 -12.11
C ASN A 79 5.47 14.07 -11.25
N TYR A 80 4.46 14.93 -11.35
CA TYR A 80 3.24 14.87 -10.53
C TYR A 80 2.49 13.53 -10.63
N CYS A 81 2.56 12.88 -11.80
CA CYS A 81 1.95 11.58 -12.03
C CYS A 81 2.90 10.70 -12.85
N GLY A 82 3.80 10.02 -12.15
CA GLY A 82 4.73 9.08 -12.74
C GLY A 82 4.02 7.93 -13.44
N GLU A 83 4.45 7.65 -14.67
CA GLU A 83 3.95 6.51 -15.43
C GLU A 83 4.27 5.19 -14.71
N MET A 84 3.28 4.30 -14.64
CA MET A 84 3.39 2.99 -13.99
C MET A 84 2.76 1.92 -14.87
N ARG A 85 3.18 0.67 -14.69
CA ARG A 85 2.54 -0.50 -15.30
C ARG A 85 2.00 -1.41 -14.22
N ASN A 86 0.88 -2.07 -14.53
CA ASN A 86 0.24 -3.03 -13.65
C ASN A 86 -0.08 -2.44 -12.27
N SER A 87 -0.45 -1.16 -12.25
CA SER A 87 -0.68 -0.38 -11.03
C SER A 87 -2.06 -0.55 -10.43
N THR A 88 -2.86 -1.51 -10.90
CA THR A 88 -4.15 -1.88 -10.32
C THR A 88 -4.14 -3.36 -9.97
N ALA A 89 -4.66 -3.69 -8.79
CA ALA A 89 -4.90 -5.05 -8.33
C ALA A 89 -6.28 -5.13 -7.64
N VAL A 90 -6.75 -6.35 -7.37
CA VAL A 90 -7.99 -6.60 -6.64
C VAL A 90 -7.68 -7.19 -5.27
N ILE A 91 -8.43 -6.73 -4.26
CA ILE A 91 -8.40 -7.28 -2.91
C ILE A 91 -8.93 -8.71 -2.95
N LYS A 92 -8.21 -9.61 -2.28
CA LYS A 92 -8.67 -10.93 -1.92
C LYS A 92 -8.12 -11.30 -0.55
N ASN A 93 -8.99 -11.70 0.37
CA ASN A 93 -8.62 -11.99 1.76
C ASN A 93 -7.80 -10.84 2.36
N GLN A 94 -8.31 -9.61 2.27
CA GLN A 94 -7.66 -8.38 2.78
C GLN A 94 -6.36 -7.95 2.06
N ILE A 95 -5.91 -8.69 1.05
CA ILE A 95 -4.64 -8.44 0.36
C ILE A 95 -4.86 -8.15 -1.12
N ALA A 96 -4.34 -7.04 -1.61
CA ALA A 96 -4.20 -6.78 -3.04
C ALA A 96 -2.75 -7.08 -3.46
N LYS A 97 -2.55 -8.15 -4.23
CA LYS A 97 -1.23 -8.53 -4.77
C LYS A 97 -1.09 -8.01 -6.20
N PHE A 98 -0.13 -7.13 -6.41
CA PHE A 98 0.12 -6.55 -7.73
C PHE A 98 0.93 -7.52 -8.57
N ASN A 99 0.42 -7.83 -9.76
CA ASN A 99 1.10 -8.69 -10.71
C ASN A 99 2.11 -7.86 -11.52
N ASP A 100 3.38 -7.92 -11.12
CA ASP A 100 4.48 -7.26 -11.81
C ASP A 100 4.31 -5.73 -11.91
N LEU A 101 4.04 -5.08 -10.77
CA LEU A 101 4.03 -3.62 -10.67
C LEU A 101 5.38 -3.03 -11.10
N ARG A 102 5.36 -2.01 -11.97
CA ARG A 102 6.57 -1.31 -12.41
C ARG A 102 6.41 0.21 -12.40
N PHE A 103 7.49 0.88 -12.05
CA PHE A 103 7.65 2.33 -12.18
C PHE A 103 8.34 2.63 -13.51
N VAL A 104 7.66 3.30 -14.44
CA VAL A 104 8.21 3.67 -15.74
C VAL A 104 8.78 5.09 -15.70
N GLY A 105 8.04 6.01 -15.08
CA GLY A 105 8.49 7.37 -14.82
C GLY A 105 9.75 7.41 -13.96
N ARG A 106 10.62 8.40 -14.21
CA ARG A 106 11.81 8.66 -13.41
C ARG A 106 11.51 9.72 -12.37
N SER A 107 12.19 9.65 -11.22
CA SER A 107 12.04 10.62 -10.13
C SER A 107 12.76 11.96 -10.39
N GLY A 108 13.60 12.06 -11.43
CA GLY A 108 14.41 13.25 -11.73
C GLY A 108 15.90 13.06 -11.40
N ARG A 109 16.70 14.14 -11.43
CA ARG A 109 18.13 14.13 -11.06
C ARG A 109 18.29 14.67 -9.64
N GLY A 110 18.62 13.82 -8.68
CA GLY A 110 18.84 14.20 -7.27
C GLY A 110 18.14 13.22 -6.31
N GLU A 111 18.09 13.57 -5.03
CA GLU A 111 17.40 12.84 -3.95
C GLU A 111 15.87 13.03 -3.97
N SER A 112 15.27 13.18 -5.16
CA SER A 112 13.82 13.35 -5.30
C SER A 112 13.13 12.06 -4.85
N LYS A 113 12.44 12.10 -3.72
CA LYS A 113 11.68 10.93 -3.21
C LYS A 113 10.38 10.80 -3.99
N GLN A 114 10.14 9.62 -4.53
CA GLN A 114 8.86 9.29 -5.15
C GLN A 114 7.81 9.16 -4.03
N LEU A 115 6.78 10.00 -4.04
CA LEU A 115 5.60 9.83 -3.21
C LEU A 115 4.67 8.80 -3.86
N LEU A 116 4.05 7.98 -3.02
CA LEU A 116 3.11 6.95 -3.44
C LEU A 116 1.75 7.23 -2.82
N SER A 117 0.73 7.21 -3.65
CA SER A 117 -0.66 7.27 -3.23
C SER A 117 -1.34 5.95 -3.53
N ILE A 118 -2.02 5.41 -2.52
CA ILE A 118 -2.79 4.18 -2.61
C ILE A 118 -4.26 4.59 -2.62
N SER A 119 -4.95 4.30 -3.72
CA SER A 119 -6.38 4.56 -3.87
C SER A 119 -7.13 3.23 -3.85
N ILE A 120 -8.11 3.10 -2.95
CA ILE A 120 -8.97 1.92 -2.84
C ILE A 120 -10.35 2.34 -3.35
N TYR A 121 -10.83 1.64 -4.37
CA TYR A 121 -12.11 1.89 -5.02
C TYR A 121 -13.09 0.78 -4.65
N SER A 122 -13.84 0.99 -3.57
CA SER A 122 -15.01 0.17 -3.26
C SER A 122 -16.17 0.64 -4.13
N ASN A 123 -16.61 -0.21 -5.05
CA ASN A 123 -17.83 0.07 -5.78
C ASN A 123 -19.01 -0.29 -4.87
N THR A 124 -19.47 0.65 -4.06
CA THR A 124 -20.64 0.46 -3.21
C THR A 124 -21.90 0.58 -4.08
N HIS A 125 -22.13 -0.40 -4.93
CA HIS A 125 -23.47 -0.62 -5.47
C HIS A 125 -24.24 -1.44 -4.43
N VAL A 126 -24.90 -0.70 -3.53
CA VAL A 126 -26.16 -1.17 -2.92
C VAL A 126 -27.31 -0.86 -3.86
#